data_AF-A0A7S2AY76-F1
#
_entry.id   AF-A0A7S2AY76-F1
#
_cell.length_a   1.000
_cell.length_b   1.000
_cell.length_c   1.000
_cell.angle_alpha   90.00
_cell.angle_beta   90.00
_cell.angle_gamma   90.00
#
_symmetry.space_group_name_H-M   'P 1'
#
loop_
_entity.id
_entity.type
_entity.pdbx_description
1 polymer ?
#
loop_
_entity_poly.entity_id
_entity_poly.type
_entity_poly.pdbx_seq_one_letter_code
_entity_poly.pdbx_strand_id
1 'polypeptide(L)'
;YMHLPYHKTCWYTTSRLDSFSNYLWGLPLSVIAAAWCHWGFRSEYLGQDLPTGEKFALMTAIFLVSNLIWVVSYRFLVNPFNIVETDDEQQTVTVEELSQETVYTWFNCNAPFVLKCKYYFLDEDGQSIKSRRGDHPIACGEDPTQVRFFEVGKQGLFAKPERQKFVHKISYSLLEFETWFEYMLR
;
A
#
# COMPACT_ATOMS: atom_id res chain seq x y z
N TYR A 1 4.30 -6.03 -5.10
CA TYR A 1 3.06 -6.64 -4.55
C TYR A 1 2.77 -6.18 -3.11
N MET A 2 3.75 -5.74 -2.29
CA MET A 2 3.51 -5.20 -0.94
C MET A 2 3.08 -3.70 -0.88
N HIS A 3 3.32 -2.94 -1.95
CA HIS A 3 2.78 -1.58 -2.09
C HIS A 3 1.24 -1.55 -2.28
N LEU A 4 0.63 -2.69 -2.64
CA LEU A 4 -0.83 -2.87 -2.71
C LEU A 4 -1.47 -2.89 -1.30
N PRO A 5 -0.94 -3.62 -0.30
CA PRO A 5 -1.32 -3.48 1.10
C PRO A 5 -1.30 -2.03 1.61
N TYR A 6 -0.23 -1.27 1.34
CA TYR A 6 -0.14 0.13 1.74
C TYR A 6 -1.23 1.00 1.08
N HIS A 7 -1.49 0.79 -0.22
CA HIS A 7 -2.60 1.44 -0.90
C HIS A 7 -3.98 0.97 -0.40
N LYS A 8 -4.15 -0.32 -0.05
CA LYS A 8 -5.37 -0.85 0.57
C LYS A 8 -5.68 -0.12 1.87
N THR A 9 -4.67 0.06 2.73
CA THR A 9 -4.81 0.78 4.01
C THR A 9 -5.09 2.27 3.81
N CYS A 10 -4.52 2.90 2.79
CA CYS A 10 -4.66 4.35 2.55
C CYS A 10 -5.92 4.73 1.73
N TRP A 11 -6.38 3.86 0.82
CA TRP A 11 -7.42 4.18 -0.17
C TRP A 11 -8.68 3.34 -0.03
N TYR A 12 -8.78 2.45 0.97
CA TYR A 12 -9.93 1.56 1.19
C TYR A 12 -10.31 0.76 -0.08
N THR A 13 -9.31 0.33 -0.85
CA THR A 13 -9.58 -0.46 -2.06
C THR A 13 -9.98 -1.87 -1.66
N THR A 14 -11.20 -2.27 -2.01
CA THR A 14 -11.68 -3.63 -1.73
C THR A 14 -10.80 -4.66 -2.45
N SER A 15 -10.58 -5.83 -1.84
CA SER A 15 -9.86 -6.97 -2.45
C SER A 15 -10.37 -7.33 -3.86
N ARG A 16 -11.65 -7.03 -4.13
CA ARG A 16 -12.28 -7.18 -5.46
C ARG A 16 -11.74 -6.21 -6.50
N LEU A 17 -11.54 -4.95 -6.14
CA LEU A 17 -11.00 -3.93 -7.05
C LEU A 17 -9.55 -4.25 -7.41
N ASP A 18 -8.75 -4.69 -6.44
CA ASP A 18 -7.36 -5.10 -6.67
C ASP A 18 -7.28 -6.34 -7.56
N SER A 19 -8.12 -7.34 -7.30
CA SER A 19 -8.22 -8.54 -8.14
C SER A 19 -8.62 -8.16 -9.58
N PHE A 20 -9.59 -7.25 -9.73
CA PHE A 20 -10.02 -6.77 -11.04
C PHE A 20 -8.91 -6.00 -11.77
N SER A 21 -8.19 -5.12 -11.07
CA SER A 21 -7.03 -4.41 -11.61
C SER A 21 -5.96 -5.39 -12.12
N ASN A 22 -5.68 -6.46 -11.37
CA ASN A 22 -4.75 -7.50 -11.80
C ASN A 22 -5.24 -8.30 -13.02
N TYR A 23 -6.54 -8.54 -13.16
CA TYR A 23 -7.08 -9.12 -14.39
C TYR A 23 -6.90 -8.18 -15.60
N LEU A 24 -7.08 -6.87 -15.41
CA LEU A 24 -6.90 -5.86 -16.46
C LEU A 24 -5.46 -5.73 -16.93
N TRP A 25 -4.47 -6.05 -16.09
CA TRP A 25 -3.05 -6.09 -16.50
C TRP A 25 -2.75 -7.08 -17.63
N GLY A 26 -3.64 -8.03 -17.92
CA GLY A 26 -3.52 -8.88 -19.10
C GLY A 26 -3.62 -8.11 -20.42
N LEU A 27 -4.30 -6.96 -20.45
CA LEU A 27 -4.47 -6.14 -21.65
C LEU A 27 -3.14 -5.57 -22.19
N PRO A 28 -2.34 -4.81 -21.41
CA PRO A 28 -1.08 -4.27 -21.91
C PRO A 28 -0.09 -5.37 -22.34
N LEU A 29 -0.05 -6.51 -21.64
CA LEU A 29 0.77 -7.66 -22.05
C LEU A 29 0.34 -8.22 -23.42
N SER A 30 -0.96 -8.32 -23.64
CA SER A 30 -1.52 -8.79 -24.92
C SER A 30 -1.22 -7.80 -26.06
N VAL A 31 -1.24 -6.49 -25.77
CA VAL A 31 -0.83 -5.45 -26.75
C VAL A 31 0.64 -5.60 -27.13
N ILE A 32 1.54 -5.84 -26.16
CA ILE A 32 2.96 -6.07 -26.41
C ILE A 32 3.16 -7.31 -27.29
N ALA A 33 2.45 -8.41 -26.99
CA ALA A 33 2.51 -9.64 -27.79
C ALA A 33 2.05 -9.40 -29.24
N ALA A 34 0.93 -8.69 -29.44
CA ALA A 34 0.45 -8.33 -30.77
C ALA A 34 1.44 -7.40 -31.50
N ALA A 35 2.07 -6.46 -30.81
CA ALA A 35 3.09 -5.57 -31.37
C ALA A 35 4.33 -6.35 -31.84
N TRP A 36 4.78 -7.37 -31.09
CA TRP A 36 5.86 -8.26 -31.53
C TRP A 36 5.51 -8.98 -32.83
N CYS A 37 4.28 -9.49 -32.95
CA CYS A 37 3.82 -10.11 -34.20
C CYS A 37 3.82 -9.13 -35.36
N HIS A 38 3.34 -7.89 -35.14
CA HIS A 38 3.39 -6.83 -36.15
C HIS A 38 4.80 -6.60 -36.67
N TRP A 39 5.78 -6.46 -35.77
CA TRP A 39 7.18 -6.30 -36.15
C TRP A 39 7.74 -7.54 -36.86
N GLY A 40 7.33 -8.74 -36.46
CA GLY A 40 7.69 -10.00 -37.14
C GLY A 40 7.14 -10.11 -38.57
N PHE A 41 5.93 -9.64 -38.83
CA PHE A 41 5.40 -9.56 -40.19
C PHE A 41 6.12 -8.51 -41.04
N ARG A 42 6.45 -7.36 -40.42
CA ARG A 42 7.14 -6.26 -41.10
C ARG A 42 8.59 -6.60 -41.46
N SER A 43 9.24 -7.41 -40.63
CA SER A 43 10.60 -7.89 -40.90
C SER A 43 10.65 -9.04 -41.91
N GLU A 44 9.49 -9.49 -42.40
CA GLU A 44 9.33 -10.62 -43.32
C GLU A 44 9.84 -11.97 -42.78
N TYR A 45 10.16 -12.06 -41.50
CA TYR A 45 10.52 -13.34 -40.87
C TYR A 45 9.28 -14.19 -40.52
N LEU A 46 8.12 -13.56 -40.35
CA LEU A 46 6.85 -14.24 -40.09
C LEU A 46 5.90 -14.02 -41.27
N GLY A 47 5.38 -15.10 -41.87
CA GLY A 47 4.21 -15.01 -42.74
C GLY A 47 4.38 -14.18 -44.02
N GLN A 48 5.51 -14.30 -44.71
CA GLN A 48 5.75 -13.58 -45.99
C GLN A 48 4.59 -13.74 -46.97
N ASP A 49 4.13 -14.97 -47.18
CA ASP A 49 3.09 -15.31 -48.15
C ASP A 49 1.65 -15.14 -47.63
N LEU A 50 1.47 -14.73 -46.38
CA LEU A 50 0.14 -14.60 -45.80
C LEU A 50 -0.57 -13.34 -46.33
N PRO A 51 -1.84 -13.47 -46.79
CA PRO A 51 -2.70 -12.34 -47.08
C PRO A 51 -2.85 -11.41 -45.87
N THR A 52 -3.11 -10.12 -46.13
CA THR A 52 -3.27 -9.11 -45.06
C THR A 52 -4.36 -9.48 -44.05
N GLY A 53 -5.46 -10.11 -44.51
CA GLY A 53 -6.53 -10.56 -43.63
C GLY A 53 -6.09 -11.64 -42.64
N GLU A 54 -5.26 -12.58 -43.09
CA GLU A 54 -4.75 -13.67 -42.26
C GLU A 54 -3.72 -13.15 -41.24
N LYS A 55 -2.88 -12.18 -41.62
CA LYS A 55 -1.97 -11.49 -40.70
C LYS A 55 -2.74 -10.79 -39.57
N PHE A 56 -3.82 -10.08 -39.90
CA PHE A 56 -4.67 -9.43 -38.91
C PHE A 56 -5.34 -10.45 -37.98
N ALA A 57 -5.92 -11.51 -38.53
CA ALA A 57 -6.55 -12.58 -37.75
C ALA A 57 -5.55 -13.24 -36.79
N LEU A 58 -4.32 -13.49 -37.23
CA LEU A 58 -3.26 -14.06 -36.41
C LEU A 58 -2.85 -13.11 -35.26
N MET A 59 -2.72 -11.80 -35.53
CA MET A 59 -2.47 -10.81 -34.47
C MET A 59 -3.60 -10.77 -33.43
N THR A 60 -4.85 -10.76 -33.87
CA THR A 60 -6.01 -10.81 -32.97
C THR A 60 -6.04 -12.10 -32.16
N ALA A 61 -5.75 -13.25 -32.78
CA ALA A 61 -5.68 -14.52 -32.09
C ALA A 61 -4.59 -14.51 -31.00
N ILE A 62 -3.40 -13.99 -31.30
CA ILE A 62 -2.29 -13.92 -30.33
C ILE A 62 -2.63 -12.98 -29.18
N PHE A 63 -3.29 -11.85 -29.45
CA PHE A 63 -3.81 -10.96 -28.41
C PHE A 63 -4.77 -11.71 -27.46
N LEU A 64 -5.76 -12.41 -28.01
CA LEU A 64 -6.76 -13.14 -27.23
C LEU A 64 -6.13 -14.29 -26.42
N VAL A 65 -5.23 -15.05 -27.04
CA VAL A 65 -4.53 -16.16 -26.39
C VAL A 65 -3.61 -15.66 -25.28
N SER A 66 -2.86 -14.57 -25.50
CA SER A 66 -2.03 -13.95 -24.48
C SER A 66 -2.86 -13.49 -23.28
N ASN A 67 -4.01 -12.86 -23.53
CA ASN A 67 -4.93 -12.43 -22.48
C ASN A 67 -5.48 -13.63 -21.69
N LEU A 68 -5.90 -14.69 -22.41
CA LEU A 68 -6.41 -15.91 -21.78
C LEU A 68 -5.34 -16.59 -20.93
N ILE A 69 -4.09 -16.69 -21.41
CA ILE A 69 -2.97 -17.22 -20.65
C ILE A 69 -2.77 -16.42 -19.36
N TRP A 70 -2.84 -15.08 -19.43
CA TRP A 70 -2.75 -14.25 -18.23
C TRP A 70 -3.89 -14.53 -17.23
N VAL A 71 -5.14 -14.53 -17.70
CA VAL A 71 -6.32 -14.79 -16.86
C VAL A 71 -6.24 -16.14 -16.17
N VAL A 72 -5.85 -17.19 -16.91
CA VAL A 72 -5.67 -18.55 -16.41
C VAL A 72 -4.51 -18.60 -15.41
N SER A 73 -3.36 -18.03 -15.76
CA SER A 73 -2.19 -17.99 -14.89
C SER A 73 -2.50 -17.27 -13.58
N TYR A 74 -3.16 -16.12 -13.65
CA TYR A 74 -3.57 -15.37 -12.47
C TYR A 74 -4.58 -16.15 -11.62
N ARG A 75 -5.58 -16.79 -12.24
CA ARG A 75 -6.59 -17.59 -11.52
C ARG A 75 -5.98 -18.79 -10.79
N PHE A 76 -5.06 -19.51 -11.41
CA PHE A 76 -4.54 -20.77 -10.87
C PHE A 76 -3.24 -20.63 -10.07
N LEU A 77 -2.34 -19.72 -10.45
CA LEU A 77 -1.06 -19.52 -9.76
C LEU A 77 -1.18 -18.57 -8.58
N VAL A 78 -1.97 -17.50 -8.71
CA VAL A 78 -2.15 -16.50 -7.63
C VAL A 78 -3.35 -16.83 -6.77
N ASN A 79 -4.38 -17.48 -7.33
CA ASN A 79 -5.61 -17.85 -6.65
C ASN A 79 -6.24 -16.69 -5.84
N PRO A 80 -6.61 -15.58 -6.52
CA PRO A 80 -6.98 -14.33 -5.86
C PRO A 80 -8.24 -14.41 -4.99
N PHE A 81 -9.03 -15.48 -5.12
CA PHE A 81 -10.27 -15.68 -4.37
C PHE A 81 -10.09 -16.55 -3.12
N ASN A 82 -8.90 -17.11 -2.95
CA ASN A 82 -8.55 -17.92 -1.79
C ASN A 82 -7.56 -17.16 -0.88
N ILE A 83 -7.41 -15.85 -1.12
CA ILE A 83 -6.81 -14.95 -0.16
C ILE A 83 -7.76 -14.97 1.03
N VAL A 84 -7.37 -15.71 2.07
CA VAL A 84 -7.91 -15.52 3.41
C VAL A 84 -7.62 -14.05 3.68
N GLU A 85 -8.64 -13.21 3.60
CA GLU A 85 -8.59 -11.89 4.21
C GLU A 85 -8.23 -12.20 5.65
N THR A 86 -6.97 -11.95 6.04
CA THR A 86 -6.55 -12.06 7.42
C THR A 86 -7.59 -11.27 8.21
N ASP A 87 -8.30 -11.97 9.10
CA ASP A 87 -9.43 -11.45 9.91
C ASP A 87 -9.09 -10.11 10.62
N ASP A 88 -7.81 -9.73 10.64
CA ASP A 88 -7.27 -8.44 11.05
C ASP A 88 -7.92 -7.22 10.34
N GLU A 89 -8.44 -7.34 9.11
CA GLU A 89 -9.04 -6.20 8.37
C GLU A 89 -10.55 -6.00 8.65
N GLN A 90 -11.23 -6.97 9.26
CA GLN A 90 -12.67 -6.91 9.57
C GLN A 90 -13.03 -7.21 11.03
N GLN A 91 -12.07 -7.47 11.90
CA GLN A 91 -12.35 -7.34 13.32
C GLN A 91 -12.78 -5.90 13.60
N THR A 92 -14.05 -5.71 13.95
CA THR A 92 -14.49 -4.58 14.76
C THR A 92 -13.77 -4.69 16.10
N VAL A 93 -12.48 -4.36 16.11
CA VAL A 93 -11.68 -4.21 17.32
C VAL A 93 -12.37 -3.11 18.11
N THR A 94 -12.84 -3.45 19.29
CA THR A 94 -13.48 -2.47 20.17
C THR A 94 -12.48 -1.37 20.51
N VAL A 95 -12.97 -0.17 20.85
CA VAL A 95 -12.08 0.95 21.23
C VAL A 95 -11.21 0.54 22.42
N GLU A 96 -11.76 -0.28 23.32
CA GLU A 96 -11.08 -0.86 24.46
C GLU A 96 -9.94 -1.79 24.04
N GLU A 97 -10.16 -2.72 23.11
CA GLU A 97 -9.11 -3.61 22.60
C GLU A 97 -8.03 -2.83 21.83
N LEU A 98 -8.42 -1.85 21.00
CA LEU A 98 -7.47 -1.02 20.27
C LEU A 98 -6.61 -0.19 21.24
N SER A 99 -7.20 0.33 22.32
CA SER A 99 -6.48 1.06 23.38
C SER A 99 -5.54 0.17 24.21
N GLN A 100 -5.79 -1.14 24.24
CA GLN A 100 -4.89 -2.10 24.88
C GLN A 100 -3.67 -2.40 24.01
N GLU A 101 -3.79 -2.34 22.69
CA GLU A 101 -2.70 -2.68 21.77
C GLU A 101 -1.92 -1.47 21.25
N THR A 102 -2.58 -0.32 21.20
CA THR A 102 -2.05 0.91 20.61
C THR A 102 -2.16 2.06 21.60
N VAL A 103 -1.34 3.09 21.41
CA VAL A 103 -1.48 4.35 22.15
C VAL A 103 -2.51 5.28 21.50
N TYR A 104 -3.36 4.81 20.57
CA TYR A 104 -4.34 5.65 19.90
C TYR A 104 -5.40 6.17 20.88
N THR A 105 -5.59 7.49 20.85
CA THR A 105 -6.62 8.18 21.61
C THR A 105 -7.25 9.25 20.72
N TRP A 106 -8.46 9.71 21.05
CA TRP A 106 -9.05 10.84 20.35
C TRP A 106 -8.11 12.06 20.33
N PHE A 107 -7.30 12.24 21.38
CA PHE A 107 -6.37 13.37 21.51
C PHE A 107 -5.21 13.34 20.53
N ASN A 108 -4.65 12.17 20.20
CA ASN A 108 -3.54 12.07 19.25
C ASN A 108 -3.97 11.88 17.79
N CYS A 109 -5.21 11.43 17.57
CA CYS A 109 -5.83 11.33 16.24
C CYS A 109 -6.49 12.64 15.77
N ASN A 110 -6.68 13.61 16.66
CA ASN A 110 -7.26 14.92 16.33
C ASN A 110 -6.17 15.96 16.03
N ALA A 111 -5.88 16.21 14.75
CA ALA A 111 -4.82 17.12 14.32
C ALA A 111 -4.96 18.56 14.91
N PRO A 112 -6.14 19.20 14.94
CA PRO A 112 -6.34 20.46 15.67
C PRO A 112 -5.94 20.39 17.14
N PHE A 113 -6.29 19.31 17.84
CA PHE A 113 -5.96 19.14 19.25
C PHE A 113 -4.47 18.90 19.47
N VAL A 114 -3.83 18.10 18.62
CA VAL A 114 -2.38 17.88 18.61
C VAL A 114 -1.63 19.20 18.40
N LEU A 115 -2.05 20.01 17.42
CA LEU A 115 -1.44 21.32 17.16
C LEU A 115 -1.60 22.22 18.38
N LYS A 116 -2.78 22.25 18.99
CA LYS A 116 -2.98 22.94 20.27
C LYS A 116 -1.96 22.44 21.31
N CYS A 117 -1.83 21.14 21.55
CA CYS A 117 -0.87 20.61 22.52
C CYS A 117 0.59 20.97 22.18
N LYS A 118 0.98 20.99 20.90
CA LYS A 118 2.33 21.34 20.46
C LYS A 118 2.70 22.78 20.80
N TYR A 119 1.76 23.72 20.65
CA TYR A 119 2.02 25.15 20.84
C TYR A 119 1.54 25.69 22.19
N TYR A 120 0.60 25.05 22.86
CA TYR A 120 -0.01 25.53 24.11
C TYR A 120 1.01 25.65 25.26
N PHE A 121 2.02 24.77 25.27
CA PHE A 121 3.10 24.79 26.26
C PHE A 121 4.28 25.70 25.86
N LEU A 122 4.17 26.42 24.75
CA LEU A 122 5.20 27.34 24.27
C LEU A 122 4.74 28.80 24.44
N ASP A 123 5.71 29.66 24.67
CA ASP A 123 5.58 31.12 24.62
C ASP A 123 5.62 31.63 23.17
N GLU A 124 5.36 32.92 22.95
CA GLU A 124 5.52 33.62 21.67
C GLU A 124 6.94 33.45 21.11
N ASP A 125 7.94 33.38 21.99
CA ASP A 125 9.35 33.12 21.66
C ASP A 125 9.70 31.62 21.53
N GLY A 126 8.72 30.72 21.62
CA GLY A 126 8.91 29.27 21.52
C GLY A 126 9.50 28.63 22.78
N GLN A 127 9.57 29.33 23.91
CA GLN A 127 10.10 28.82 25.19
C GLN A 127 9.05 28.03 25.97
N SER A 128 9.48 26.98 26.70
CA SER A 128 8.52 26.12 27.42
C SER A 128 7.94 26.79 28.67
N ILE A 129 6.61 26.87 28.76
CA ILE A 129 5.89 27.42 29.91
C ILE A 129 5.54 26.30 30.90
N LYS A 130 6.31 26.19 31.98
CA LYS A 130 6.17 25.11 32.98
C LYS A 130 4.82 25.13 33.73
N SER A 131 4.21 26.31 33.91
CA SER A 131 2.96 26.48 34.65
C SER A 131 1.74 25.86 33.95
N ARG A 132 1.81 25.63 32.63
CA ARG A 132 0.68 25.14 31.83
C ARG A 132 0.58 23.61 31.75
N ARG A 133 1.59 22.87 32.22
CA ARG A 133 1.70 21.41 32.05
C ARG A 133 0.85 20.57 33.04
N GLY A 134 0.29 21.17 34.09
CA GLY A 134 -0.36 20.42 35.18
C GLY A 134 -1.77 19.92 34.87
N ASP A 135 -2.59 20.70 34.16
CA ASP A 135 -4.05 20.50 34.16
C ASP A 135 -4.67 20.21 32.79
N HIS A 136 -3.87 20.20 31.71
CA HIS A 136 -4.39 20.00 30.35
C HIS A 136 -4.11 18.60 29.80
N PRO A 137 -5.12 17.90 29.23
CA PRO A 137 -4.90 16.64 28.55
C PRO A 137 -3.95 16.86 27.39
N ILE A 138 -2.89 16.06 27.34
CA ILE A 138 -1.88 16.13 26.28
C ILE A 138 -2.17 15.02 25.28
N ALA A 139 -1.96 15.29 24.00
CA ALA A 139 -1.87 14.27 22.95
C ALA A 139 -0.58 13.43 23.09
N CYS A 140 -0.36 12.91 24.29
CA CYS A 140 0.74 12.08 24.69
C CYS A 140 0.12 10.71 24.99
N GLY A 141 0.63 9.65 24.37
CA GLY A 141 0.29 8.29 24.78
C GLY A 141 0.85 8.00 26.18
N GLU A 142 1.87 7.14 26.26
CA GLU A 142 2.50 6.77 27.54
C GLU A 142 3.51 7.82 28.08
N ASP A 143 4.07 8.69 27.22
CA ASP A 143 5.06 9.70 27.61
C ASP A 143 4.44 11.11 27.64
N PRO A 144 4.14 11.68 28.83
CA PRO A 144 3.52 13.00 28.95
C PRO A 144 4.44 14.14 28.51
N THR A 145 5.72 13.89 28.22
CA THR A 145 6.68 14.92 27.84
C THR A 145 6.74 15.19 26.34
N GLN A 146 6.16 14.32 25.50
CA GLN A 146 6.23 14.42 24.04
C GLN A 146 4.86 14.30 23.37
N VAL A 147 4.43 15.39 22.74
CA VAL A 147 3.23 15.40 21.88
C VAL A 147 3.48 14.48 20.68
N ARG A 148 2.67 13.43 20.55
CA ARG A 148 2.71 12.51 19.41
C ARG A 148 1.52 12.76 18.52
N PHE A 149 1.77 12.91 17.23
CA PHE A 149 0.75 13.13 16.23
C PHE A 149 0.60 11.90 15.35
N PHE A 150 -0.64 11.46 15.13
CA PHE A 150 -0.86 10.40 14.16
C PHE A 150 -0.41 10.86 12.76
N GLU A 151 0.46 10.05 12.14
CA GLU A 151 0.92 10.24 10.77
C GLU A 151 0.78 8.91 10.03
N VAL A 152 0.09 8.94 8.90
CA VAL A 152 -0.05 7.78 8.00
C VAL A 152 1.35 7.38 7.52
N GLY A 153 1.69 6.08 7.63
CA GLY A 153 3.04 5.57 7.35
C GLY A 153 3.98 5.54 8.57
N LYS A 154 3.60 6.13 9.72
CA LYS A 154 4.35 6.02 10.98
C LYS A 154 3.56 5.32 12.09
N GLN A 155 2.62 4.46 11.73
CA GLN A 155 1.78 3.72 12.70
C GLN A 155 2.64 2.92 13.70
N GLY A 156 3.84 2.47 13.31
CA GLY A 156 4.79 1.79 14.17
C GLY A 156 5.28 2.58 15.39
N LEU A 157 5.29 3.92 15.33
CA LEU A 157 5.63 4.78 16.47
C LEU A 157 4.55 4.78 17.57
N PHE A 158 3.39 4.23 17.25
CA PHE A 158 2.20 4.16 18.10
C PHE A 158 1.88 2.73 18.55
N ALA A 159 2.74 1.77 18.22
CA ALA A 159 2.75 0.48 18.88
C ALA A 159 3.40 0.60 20.27
N LYS A 160 2.88 -0.17 21.24
CA LYS A 160 3.51 -0.27 22.57
C LYS A 160 4.98 -0.70 22.46
N PRO A 161 5.86 -0.26 23.38
CA PRO A 161 7.29 -0.56 23.33
C PRO A 161 7.61 -2.06 23.14
N GLU A 162 6.78 -2.92 23.73
CA GLU A 162 6.87 -4.38 23.62
C GLU A 162 6.68 -4.89 22.19
N ARG A 163 5.82 -4.21 21.40
CA ARG A 163 5.48 -4.58 20.02
C ARG A 163 6.30 -3.85 18.94
N GLN A 164 6.95 -2.72 19.26
CA GLN A 164 7.78 -1.96 18.31
C GLN A 164 8.87 -2.80 17.64
N LYS A 165 9.40 -3.82 18.35
CA LYS A 165 10.41 -4.75 17.82
C LYS A 165 9.91 -5.62 16.67
N PHE A 166 8.61 -5.88 16.61
CA PHE A 166 7.99 -6.64 15.52
C PHE A 166 7.68 -5.75 14.32
N VAL A 167 7.29 -4.49 14.57
CA VAL A 167 7.02 -3.53 13.50
C VAL A 167 8.29 -3.23 12.69
N HIS A 168 9.42 -2.99 13.35
CA HIS A 168 10.71 -2.78 12.66
C HIS A 168 11.24 -4.01 11.92
N LYS A 169 10.79 -5.22 12.26
CA LYS A 169 11.16 -6.45 11.52
C LYS A 169 10.42 -6.59 10.19
N ILE A 170 9.25 -5.97 10.06
CA ILE A 170 8.42 -6.03 8.84
C ILE A 170 8.91 -5.01 7.80
N SER A 171 9.53 -3.89 8.24
CA SER A 171 9.95 -2.77 7.38
C SER A 171 11.16 -3.02 6.47
N TYR A 172 11.84 -4.16 6.57
CA TYR A 172 12.99 -4.48 5.71
C TYR A 172 12.73 -5.73 4.89
N SER A 173 12.00 -5.56 3.80
CA SER A 173 11.85 -6.57 2.77
C SER A 173 12.84 -6.30 1.64
N LEU A 174 13.79 -7.20 1.39
CA LEU A 174 14.72 -7.11 0.25
C LEU A 174 14.00 -7.08 -1.12
N LEU A 175 12.71 -7.42 -1.14
CA LEU A 175 11.85 -7.43 -2.32
C LEU A 175 11.07 -6.11 -2.50
N GLU A 176 11.16 -5.16 -1.58
CA GLU A 176 10.51 -3.85 -1.69
C GLU A 176 11.42 -2.83 -2.37
N PHE A 177 10.91 -2.22 -3.44
CA PHE A 177 11.63 -1.19 -4.20
C PHE A 177 11.97 0.03 -3.32
N GLU A 178 11.09 0.41 -2.39
CA GLU A 178 11.30 1.55 -1.49
C GLU A 178 12.51 1.37 -0.57
N THR A 179 12.78 0.14 -0.11
CA THR A 179 13.98 -0.18 0.68
C THR A 179 15.27 0.10 -0.10
N TRP A 180 15.28 -0.22 -1.40
CA TRP A 180 16.41 0.06 -2.29
C TRP A 180 16.51 1.55 -2.62
N PHE A 181 15.38 2.23 -2.78
CA PHE A 181 15.33 3.65 -3.10
C PHE A 181 15.82 4.52 -1.94
N GLU A 182 15.42 4.22 -0.70
CA GLU A 182 15.95 4.88 0.51
C GLU A 182 17.43 4.63 0.72
N TYR A 183 17.92 3.42 0.39
CA TYR A 183 19.35 3.11 0.45
C TYR A 183 20.16 3.89 -0.58
N MET A 184 19.64 4.09 -1.79
CA MET A 184 20.31 4.88 -2.83
C MET A 184 20.31 6.40 -2.58
N LEU A 185 19.39 6.89 -1.75
CA LEU A 185 19.27 8.32 -1.40
C LEU A 185 20.04 8.71 -0.13
N ARG A 186 20.65 7.73 0.57
CA ARG A 186 21.59 7.96 1.69
C ARG A 186 23.02 7.95 1.19
#